data_AF-T0ZGM2-F1
#
_entry.id   AF-T0ZGM2-F1
#
_cell.length_a   1.000
_cell.length_b   1.000
_cell.length_c   1.000
_cell.angle_alpha   90.00
_cell.angle_beta   90.00
_cell.angle_gamma   90.00
#
_symmetry.space_group_name_H-M   'P 1'
#
loop_
_entity.id
_entity.type
_entity.pdbx_description
1 polymer ?
#
loop_
_entity_poly.entity_id
_entity_poly.type
_entity_poly.pdbx_seq_one_letter_code
_entity_poly.pdbx_strand_id
1 'polypeptide(L)'
;MEKRRRAESTSVRGARETAKREVRSQPLEAEVDRLIDRQRTARPEVVEEKKYFETPDKLVMFYKYSHGGQSRFFRELKENSRLLGARCPKCRTVYFPPRAACGECYAPTRWREVSREGEVVSSTTCWYVTSEFFASVPYAIAYVRPLDADTAILQRLDLGGR
;
A
#
# COMPACT_ATOMS: atom_id res chain seq x y z
N MET A 1 43.29 35.57 34.95
CA MET A 1 43.23 34.47 35.92
C MET A 1 41.76 34.19 36.20
N GLU A 2 41.09 33.34 35.40
CA GLU A 2 40.98 31.87 35.59
C GLU A 2 40.15 31.53 36.85
N LYS A 3 39.06 30.76 36.83
CA LYS A 3 38.88 29.46 36.18
C LYS A 3 37.42 29.14 35.87
N ARG A 4 37.29 28.38 34.78
CA ARG A 4 36.14 27.56 34.34
C ARG A 4 35.73 26.53 35.40
N ARG A 5 34.43 26.23 35.47
CA ARG A 5 33.79 24.91 35.74
C ARG A 5 32.43 24.95 35.01
N ARG A 6 32.20 24.29 33.86
CA ARG A 6 32.01 22.85 33.55
C ARG A 6 31.21 22.07 34.58
N ALA A 7 29.97 21.77 34.20
CA ALA A 7 29.21 20.53 34.44
C ALA A 7 28.32 20.37 33.19
N GLU A 8 28.68 19.54 32.20
CA GLU A 8 28.35 18.10 32.11
C GLU A 8 26.83 17.88 32.10
N SER A 9 26.21 17.86 30.93
CA SER A 9 26.04 16.69 30.05
C SER A 9 25.12 15.63 30.63
N THR A 10 23.90 15.59 30.12
CA THR A 10 23.15 14.34 29.97
C THR A 10 22.36 14.45 28.68
N SER A 11 23.06 14.15 27.58
CA SER A 11 22.44 13.84 26.31
C SER A 11 21.66 12.53 26.49
N VAL A 12 20.34 12.60 26.53
CA VAL A 12 19.52 11.40 26.34
C VAL A 12 19.50 11.14 24.84
N ARG A 13 20.55 10.44 24.39
CA ARG A 13 20.58 9.72 23.12
C ARG A 13 19.44 8.71 23.13
N GLY A 14 18.75 8.58 22.00
CA GLY A 14 17.88 7.43 21.76
C GLY A 14 16.56 7.71 21.06
N ALA A 15 16.43 8.78 20.27
CA ALA A 15 15.39 8.80 19.24
C ALA A 15 15.75 7.70 18.23
N ARG A 16 15.10 6.54 18.39
CA ARG A 16 15.19 5.42 17.46
C ARG A 16 14.83 5.94 16.08
N GLU A 17 15.88 6.10 15.28
CA GLU A 17 15.79 6.33 13.85
C GLU A 17 15.01 5.15 13.28
N THR A 18 13.72 5.38 13.04
CA THR A 18 12.88 4.46 12.29
C THR A 18 13.51 4.41 10.91
N ALA A 19 14.38 3.42 10.71
CA ALA A 19 14.92 3.08 9.42
C ALA A 19 13.72 2.92 8.49
N LYS A 20 13.50 3.93 7.63
CA LYS A 20 12.76 3.74 6.40
C LYS A 20 13.49 2.60 5.72
N ARG A 21 12.97 1.39 5.88
CA ARG A 21 13.36 0.26 5.06
C ARG A 21 12.86 0.66 3.68
N GLU A 22 13.69 1.41 2.95
CA GLU A 22 13.49 1.68 1.54
C GLU A 22 13.21 0.30 0.96
N VAL A 23 11.97 0.09 0.53
CA VAL A 23 11.63 -1.01 -0.33
C VAL A 23 12.48 -0.74 -1.55
N ARG A 24 13.68 -1.34 -1.57
CA ARG A 24 14.58 -1.31 -2.71
C ARG A 24 13.87 -2.16 -3.76
N SER A 25 12.86 -1.56 -4.39
CA SER A 25 12.37 -2.02 -5.66
C SER A 25 13.61 -2.05 -6.53
N GLN A 26 14.09 -3.24 -6.87
CA GLN A 26 14.96 -3.36 -8.01
C GLN A 26 14.28 -2.54 -9.14
N PRO A 27 15.02 -1.75 -9.94
CA PRO A 27 14.40 -1.02 -11.03
C PRO A 27 13.62 -2.07 -11.83
N LEU A 28 12.29 -1.90 -11.83
CA LEU A 28 11.34 -2.87 -12.39
C LEU A 28 11.76 -3.24 -13.80
N GLU A 29 12.40 -2.29 -14.49
CA GLU A 29 13.02 -2.41 -15.79
C GLU A 29 14.03 -3.57 -15.88
N ALA A 30 15.01 -3.66 -14.96
CA ALA A 30 16.08 -4.65 -15.05
C ALA A 30 15.59 -6.09 -14.78
N GLU A 31 14.59 -6.25 -13.92
CA GLU A 31 14.01 -7.56 -13.62
C GLU A 31 13.03 -8.00 -14.72
N VAL A 32 12.24 -7.06 -15.25
CA VAL A 32 11.42 -7.29 -16.45
C VAL A 32 12.29 -7.70 -17.63
N ASP A 33 13.43 -7.04 -17.83
CA ASP A 33 14.38 -7.38 -18.89
C ASP A 33 14.92 -8.82 -18.77
N ARG A 34 15.29 -9.24 -17.56
CA ARG A 34 15.73 -10.61 -17.28
C ARG A 34 14.63 -11.65 -17.51
N LEU A 35 13.40 -11.36 -17.08
CA LEU A 35 12.27 -12.28 -17.27
C LEU A 35 11.94 -12.46 -18.75
N ILE A 36 12.00 -11.39 -19.53
CA ILE A 36 11.82 -11.43 -20.99
C ILE A 36 12.94 -12.25 -21.64
N ASP A 37 14.19 -12.03 -21.23
CA ASP A 37 15.33 -12.77 -21.80
C ASP A 37 15.28 -14.26 -21.44
N ARG A 38 14.82 -14.59 -20.23
CA ARG A 38 14.53 -15.97 -19.81
C ARG A 38 13.41 -16.61 -20.64
N GLN A 39 12.35 -15.87 -20.98
CA GLN A 39 11.29 -16.38 -21.84
C GLN A 39 11.73 -16.52 -23.31
N ARG A 40 12.63 -15.65 -23.81
CA ARG A 40 13.25 -15.81 -25.14
C ARG A 40 14.09 -17.08 -25.23
N THR A 41 14.82 -17.41 -24.17
CA THR A 41 15.76 -18.53 -24.12
C THR A 41 15.12 -19.85 -23.69
N ALA A 42 13.98 -19.81 -23.00
CA ALA A 42 13.23 -20.99 -22.61
C ALA A 42 12.25 -21.46 -23.72
N ARG A 43 12.74 -22.27 -24.65
CA ARG A 43 11.91 -23.26 -25.38
C ARG A 43 12.73 -24.52 -25.68
N PRO A 44 12.44 -25.67 -25.04
CA PRO A 44 12.55 -26.95 -25.69
C PRO A 44 11.16 -27.40 -26.19
N GLU A 45 11.10 -27.67 -27.50
CA GLU A 45 10.21 -28.60 -28.22
C GLU A 45 8.73 -28.71 -27.82
N VAL A 46 7.86 -27.99 -28.55
CA VAL A 46 6.85 -28.61 -29.44
C VAL A 46 6.62 -27.61 -30.58
N VAL A 47 6.99 -28.01 -31.80
CA VAL A 47 6.63 -27.29 -33.02
C VAL A 47 5.38 -27.98 -33.55
N GLU A 48 4.20 -27.58 -33.06
CA GLU A 48 3.02 -27.64 -33.94
C GLU A 48 3.31 -26.70 -35.11
N GLU A 49 3.05 -27.14 -36.34
CA GLU A 49 3.15 -26.29 -37.53
C GLU A 49 2.24 -25.08 -37.35
N LYS A 50 2.81 -23.98 -36.87
CA LYS A 50 2.09 -22.71 -36.75
C LYS A 50 1.73 -22.28 -38.17
N LYS A 51 0.42 -22.17 -38.44
CA LYS A 51 -0.15 -21.64 -39.69
C LYS A 51 0.38 -20.24 -40.06
N TYR A 52 0.93 -19.51 -39.09
CA TYR A 52 1.44 -18.16 -39.25
C TYR A 52 2.85 -18.03 -38.68
N PHE A 53 3.64 -17.18 -39.32
CA PHE A 53 4.94 -16.76 -38.82
C PHE A 53 4.75 -15.76 -37.67
N GLU A 54 5.22 -16.11 -36.47
CA GLU A 54 5.14 -15.27 -35.28
C GLU A 54 6.53 -14.80 -34.84
N THR A 55 6.68 -13.49 -34.60
CA THR A 55 7.89 -12.89 -34.03
C THR A 55 7.63 -12.45 -32.59
N PRO A 56 8.38 -12.94 -31.59
CA PRO A 56 8.29 -12.43 -30.22
C PRO A 56 8.70 -10.95 -30.16
N ASP A 57 7.86 -10.11 -29.56
CA ASP A 57 8.09 -8.67 -29.40
C ASP A 57 7.87 -8.22 -27.94
N LYS A 58 8.46 -7.07 -27.56
CA LYS A 58 8.41 -6.51 -26.21
C LYS A 58 7.62 -5.20 -26.20
N LEU A 59 6.46 -5.19 -25.54
CA LEU A 59 5.69 -3.98 -25.28
C LEU A 59 6.07 -3.36 -23.92
N VAL A 60 6.70 -2.18 -23.94
CA VAL A 60 6.94 -1.36 -22.73
C VAL A 60 5.98 -0.18 -22.73
N MET A 61 5.10 -0.11 -21.74
CA MET A 61 4.07 0.93 -21.64
C MET A 61 4.33 1.84 -20.44
N PHE A 62 4.60 3.12 -20.70
CA PHE A 62 4.64 4.16 -19.67
C PHE A 62 3.33 4.95 -19.70
N TYR A 63 2.60 4.96 -18.58
CA TYR A 63 1.36 5.72 -18.48
C TYR A 63 1.24 6.43 -17.14
N LYS A 64 0.59 7.61 -17.15
CA LYS A 64 0.26 8.35 -15.94
C LYS A 64 -1.08 7.85 -15.41
N TYR A 65 -1.06 7.15 -14.28
CA TYR A 65 -2.28 6.70 -13.62
C TYR A 65 -2.83 7.77 -12.68
N SER A 66 -4.05 8.24 -12.93
CA SER A 66 -4.76 9.16 -12.04
C SER A 66 -5.59 8.38 -11.03
N HIS A 67 -5.50 8.75 -9.76
CA HIS A 67 -6.38 8.22 -8.71
C HIS A 67 -7.76 8.93 -8.70
N GLY A 68 -8.03 9.81 -9.68
CA GLY A 68 -9.32 10.48 -9.86
C GLY A 68 -9.82 11.16 -8.57
N GLY A 69 -11.10 10.95 -8.25
CA GLY A 69 -11.73 11.47 -7.03
C GLY A 69 -11.09 10.98 -5.71
N GLN A 70 -10.27 9.93 -5.75
CA GLN A 70 -9.54 9.41 -4.58
C GLN A 70 -8.15 10.03 -4.39
N SER A 71 -7.70 10.89 -5.32
CA SER A 71 -6.37 11.49 -5.27
C SER A 71 -6.10 12.26 -3.97
N ARG A 72 -7.14 12.82 -3.33
CA ARG A 72 -6.99 13.49 -2.03
C ARG A 72 -6.68 12.50 -0.90
N PHE A 73 -7.34 11.36 -0.86
CA PHE A 73 -7.12 10.32 0.14
C PHE A 73 -5.66 9.84 0.14
N PHE A 74 -5.14 9.47 -1.04
CA PHE A 74 -3.76 8.98 -1.17
C PHE A 74 -2.71 10.06 -0.90
N ARG A 75 -2.93 11.32 -1.31
CA ARG A 75 -2.01 12.42 -0.99
C ARG A 75 -1.94 12.68 0.50
N GLU A 76 -3.08 12.77 1.18
CA GLU A 76 -3.13 13.06 2.62
C GLU A 76 -2.57 11.89 3.45
N LEU A 77 -2.77 10.65 3.00
CA LEU A 77 -2.12 9.49 3.59
C LEU A 77 -0.59 9.56 3.44
N LYS A 78 -0.09 9.85 2.23
CA LYS A 78 1.35 9.87 1.92
C LYS A 78 2.08 11.06 2.54
N GLU A 79 1.51 12.25 2.43
CA GLU A 79 2.16 13.52 2.75
C GLU A 79 1.94 13.91 4.21
N ASN A 80 0.76 13.60 4.77
CA ASN A 80 0.35 14.07 6.09
C ASN A 80 0.08 12.94 7.09
N SER A 81 0.15 11.67 6.68
CA SER A 81 -0.22 10.51 7.52
C SER A 81 -1.65 10.57 8.09
N ARG A 82 -2.56 11.24 7.38
CA ARG A 82 -3.95 11.44 7.80
C ARG A 82 -4.86 10.40 7.15
N LEU A 83 -5.75 9.82 7.95
CA LEU A 83 -6.78 8.91 7.45
C LEU A 83 -8.03 9.72 7.13
N LEU A 84 -8.34 9.86 5.84
CA LEU A 84 -9.54 10.57 5.40
C LEU A 84 -10.66 9.60 5.05
N GLY A 85 -11.83 9.81 5.64
CA GLY A 85 -13.11 9.25 5.22
C GLY A 85 -14.03 10.31 4.59
N ALA A 86 -15.28 9.93 4.36
CA ALA A 86 -16.31 10.84 3.85
C ALA A 86 -17.66 10.59 4.52
N ARG A 87 -18.30 11.65 5.02
CA ARG A 87 -19.58 11.60 5.73
C ARG A 87 -20.73 12.06 4.84
N CYS A 88 -21.81 11.30 4.79
CA CYS A 88 -23.05 11.74 4.14
C CYS A 88 -23.74 12.80 5.02
N PRO A 89 -24.10 13.99 4.48
CA PRO A 89 -24.82 15.00 5.25
C PRO A 89 -26.27 14.62 5.57
N LYS A 90 -26.87 13.67 4.83
CA LYS A 90 -28.27 13.22 5.01
C LYS A 90 -28.39 12.12 6.06
N CYS A 91 -27.86 10.92 5.77
CA CYS A 91 -27.96 9.76 6.67
C CYS A 91 -26.85 9.69 7.74
N ARG A 92 -25.86 10.61 7.70
CA ARG A 92 -24.73 10.69 8.62
C ARG A 92 -23.71 9.55 8.56
N THR A 93 -23.92 8.54 7.71
CA THR A 93 -22.96 7.45 7.45
C THR A 93 -21.58 7.99 7.08
N VAL A 94 -20.54 7.44 7.70
CA VAL A 94 -19.13 7.75 7.51
C VAL A 94 -18.45 6.59 6.76
N TYR A 95 -18.06 6.85 5.52
CA TYR A 95 -17.37 5.90 4.67
C TYR A 95 -15.85 5.99 4.85
N PHE A 96 -15.23 4.83 5.04
CA PHE A 96 -13.79 4.61 4.96
C PHE A 96 -13.52 3.29 4.20
N PRO A 97 -12.89 3.31 3.00
CA PRO A 97 -12.36 4.49 2.28
C PRO A 97 -13.43 5.53 1.89
N PRO A 98 -13.05 6.79 1.63
CA PRO A 98 -13.98 7.86 1.29
C PRO A 98 -14.68 7.58 -0.05
N ARG A 99 -15.98 7.83 -0.11
CA ARG A 99 -16.79 7.75 -1.35
C ARG A 99 -17.32 9.13 -1.70
N ALA A 100 -17.38 9.51 -2.97
CA ALA A 100 -17.88 10.82 -3.40
C ALA A 100 -19.41 10.97 -3.22
N ALA A 101 -20.15 9.86 -3.30
CA ALA A 101 -21.59 9.81 -3.10
C ALA A 101 -21.98 8.71 -2.11
N CYS A 102 -23.08 8.93 -1.38
CA CYS A 102 -23.65 7.96 -0.45
C CYS A 102 -24.31 6.80 -1.22
N GLY A 103 -24.09 5.56 -0.77
CA GLY A 103 -24.72 4.38 -1.37
C GLY A 103 -26.24 4.33 -1.16
N GLU A 104 -26.73 4.88 -0.04
CA GLU A 104 -28.15 4.88 0.32
C GLU A 104 -28.88 6.14 -0.18
N CYS A 105 -28.28 7.31 0.06
CA CYS A 105 -28.94 8.60 -0.21
C CYS A 105 -28.66 9.16 -1.61
N TYR A 106 -27.66 8.60 -2.32
CA TYR A 106 -27.12 9.12 -3.59
C TYR A 106 -26.65 10.60 -3.56
N ALA A 107 -26.58 11.21 -2.36
CA ALA A 107 -26.15 12.58 -2.17
C ALA A 107 -24.61 12.67 -2.09
N PRO A 108 -24.01 13.79 -2.51
CA PRO A 108 -22.58 14.05 -2.30
C PRO A 108 -22.20 13.97 -0.82
N THR A 109 -21.06 13.34 -0.54
CA THR A 109 -20.50 13.26 0.82
C THR A 109 -19.52 14.41 1.07
N ARG A 110 -19.16 14.61 2.33
CA ARG A 110 -18.15 15.59 2.74
C ARG A 110 -16.96 14.89 3.37
N TRP A 111 -15.76 15.26 2.92
CA TRP A 111 -14.50 14.77 3.46
C TRP A 111 -14.39 15.06 4.96
N ARG A 112 -13.87 14.10 5.71
CA ARG A 112 -13.62 14.21 7.15
C ARG A 112 -12.45 13.30 7.52
N GLU A 113 -11.65 13.68 8.49
CA GLU A 113 -10.66 12.79 9.09
C GLU A 113 -11.34 11.73 9.98
N VAL A 114 -10.81 10.51 9.94
CA VAL A 114 -11.25 9.39 10.79
C VAL A 114 -10.15 9.01 11.77
N SER A 115 -10.53 8.29 12.82
CA SER A 115 -9.63 7.79 13.85
C SER A 115 -8.53 6.92 13.26
N ARG A 116 -7.34 6.99 13.86
CA ARG A 116 -6.22 6.07 13.58
C ARG A 116 -6.35 4.76 14.36
N GLU A 117 -7.25 4.72 15.32
CA GLU A 117 -7.65 3.53 16.04
C GLU A 117 -8.86 2.90 15.37
N GLY A 118 -8.92 1.58 15.38
CA GLY A 118 -10.00 0.84 14.76
C GLY A 118 -10.09 -0.59 15.26
N GLU A 119 -11.16 -1.25 14.84
CA GLU A 119 -11.50 -2.62 15.20
C GLU A 119 -11.27 -3.55 14.02
N VAL A 120 -10.75 -4.74 14.29
CA VAL A 120 -10.73 -5.83 13.33
C VAL A 120 -12.13 -6.42 13.26
N VAL A 121 -12.80 -6.23 12.12
CA VAL A 121 -14.17 -6.72 11.87
C VAL A 121 -14.15 -8.17 11.39
N SER A 122 -13.15 -8.54 10.60
CA SER A 122 -12.92 -9.89 10.09
C SER A 122 -11.46 -10.01 9.68
N SER A 123 -10.87 -11.20 9.87
CA SER A 123 -9.48 -11.45 9.53
C SER A 123 -9.26 -12.87 9.00
N THR A 124 -8.16 -13.04 8.27
CA THR A 124 -7.69 -14.35 7.82
C THR A 124 -6.17 -14.35 7.68
N THR A 125 -5.59 -15.54 7.57
CA THR A 125 -4.16 -15.75 7.34
C THR A 125 -3.94 -16.24 5.91
N CYS A 126 -3.11 -15.53 5.16
CA CYS A 126 -2.73 -15.91 3.81
C CYS A 126 -1.54 -16.89 3.85
N TRP A 127 -1.80 -18.12 3.41
CA TRP A 127 -0.79 -19.19 3.30
C TRP A 127 -0.28 -19.39 1.87
N TYR A 128 -1.04 -18.96 0.87
CA TYR A 128 -0.72 -19.11 -0.54
C TYR A 128 -0.85 -17.75 -1.23
N VAL A 129 0.19 -17.34 -1.94
CA VAL A 129 0.30 -16.01 -2.54
C VAL A 129 1.07 -16.05 -3.86
N THR A 130 0.99 -14.97 -4.63
CA THR A 130 1.83 -14.78 -5.82
C THR A 130 3.29 -14.56 -5.42
N SER A 131 4.20 -14.79 -6.37
CA SER A 131 5.66 -14.85 -6.13
C SER A 131 6.23 -13.70 -5.31
N GLU A 132 5.74 -12.49 -5.51
CA GLU A 132 6.19 -11.27 -4.82
C GLU A 132 6.01 -11.30 -3.30
N PHE A 133 5.13 -12.15 -2.77
CA PHE A 133 4.77 -12.17 -1.36
C PHE A 133 5.26 -13.41 -0.60
N PHE A 134 5.98 -14.35 -1.23
CA PHE A 134 6.39 -15.60 -0.58
C PHE A 134 7.19 -15.39 0.70
N ALA A 135 8.10 -14.42 0.72
CA ALA A 135 8.91 -14.11 1.90
C ALA A 135 8.09 -13.57 3.09
N SER A 136 6.84 -13.16 2.84
CA SER A 136 5.93 -12.65 3.87
C SER A 136 4.92 -13.70 4.36
N VAL A 137 4.95 -14.92 3.83
CA VAL A 137 4.05 -15.98 4.26
C VAL A 137 4.54 -16.60 5.58
N PRO A 138 3.64 -16.86 6.56
CA PRO A 138 2.25 -16.42 6.58
C PRO A 138 2.12 -14.95 6.97
N TYR A 139 1.21 -14.20 6.33
CA TYR A 139 0.77 -12.89 6.80
C TYR A 139 -0.73 -12.84 7.03
N ALA A 140 -1.15 -12.02 7.99
CA ALA A 140 -2.56 -11.76 8.25
C ALA A 140 -3.05 -10.56 7.43
N ILE A 141 -4.31 -10.66 7.00
CA ILE A 141 -5.08 -9.53 6.48
C ILE A 141 -6.35 -9.39 7.31
N ALA A 142 -6.83 -8.17 7.42
CA ALA A 142 -8.02 -7.86 8.18
C ALA A 142 -8.80 -6.72 7.54
N TYR A 143 -10.13 -6.82 7.63
CA TYR A 143 -10.99 -5.65 7.49
C TYR A 143 -10.91 -4.85 8.79
N VAL A 144 -10.32 -3.67 8.72
CA VAL A 144 -10.18 -2.74 9.85
C VAL A 144 -11.17 -1.60 9.67
N ARG A 145 -12.00 -1.37 10.67
CA ARG A 145 -12.96 -0.25 10.73
C ARG A 145 -12.46 0.78 11.73
N PRO A 146 -12.15 2.02 11.31
CA PRO A 146 -11.88 3.11 12.26
C PRO A 146 -13.03 3.29 13.25
N LEU A 147 -12.71 3.64 14.50
CA LEU A 147 -13.70 3.75 15.59
C LEU A 147 -14.87 4.71 15.28
N ASP A 148 -14.64 5.69 14.41
CA ASP A 148 -15.62 6.72 14.03
C ASP A 148 -16.04 6.62 12.55
N ALA A 149 -15.94 5.43 11.96
CA ALA A 149 -16.40 5.09 10.61
C ALA A 149 -17.39 3.91 10.62
N ASP A 150 -18.27 3.86 9.62
CA ASP A 150 -19.28 2.79 9.47
C ASP A 150 -18.83 1.65 8.56
N THR A 151 -17.79 1.86 7.73
CA THR A 151 -17.26 0.85 6.80
C THR A 151 -15.80 0.52 7.09
N ALA A 152 -15.38 -0.69 6.69
CA ALA A 152 -14.03 -1.20 6.91
C ALA A 152 -13.19 -1.19 5.62
N ILE A 153 -11.87 -1.09 5.79
CA ILE A 153 -10.89 -1.25 4.72
C ILE A 153 -10.09 -2.54 4.93
N LEU A 154 -9.82 -3.29 3.86
CA LEU A 154 -8.93 -4.44 3.92
C LEU A 154 -7.48 -3.97 3.98
N GLN A 155 -6.73 -4.41 4.99
CA GLN A 155 -5.32 -4.09 5.16
C GLN A 155 -4.53 -5.32 5.63
N ARG A 156 -3.23 -5.30 5.39
CA ARG A 156 -2.32 -6.25 6.04
C ARG A 156 -2.24 -5.91 7.53
N LEU A 157 -2.33 -6.94 8.37
CA LEU A 157 -2.14 -6.81 9.82
C LEU A 157 -0.72 -7.23 10.17
N ASP A 158 0.01 -6.34 10.85
CA ASP A 158 1.28 -6.68 11.46
C ASP A 158 1.01 -7.37 12.80
N LEU A 159 1.39 -8.64 12.90
CA LEU A 159 1.20 -9.45 14.11
C LEU A 159 2.38 -9.33 15.09
N GLY A 160 3.34 -8.43 14.84
CA GLY A 160 4.43 -8.14 15.78
C GLY A 160 5.49 -9.24 15.88
N GLY A 161 5.78 -9.93 14.78
CA GLY A 161 6.72 -11.06 14.74
C GLY A 161 7.70 -11.03 13.58
N ARG A 162 8.99 -10.85 13.91
CA ARG A 162 10.24 -10.87 13.11
C ARG A 162 10.62 -9.59 12.36
#